data_AF-A0A7X8URV0-F1
#
_entry.id   AF-A0A7X8URV0-F1
#
_cell.length_a   1.000
_cell.length_b   1.000
_cell.length_c   1.000
_cell.angle_alpha   90.00
_cell.angle_beta   90.00
_cell.angle_gamma   90.00
#
_symmetry.space_group_name_H-M   'P 1'
#
loop_
_entity.id
_entity.type
_entity.pdbx_description
1 polymer ?
#
loop_
_entity_poly.entity_id
_entity_poly.type
_entity_poly.pdbx_seq_one_letter_code
_entity_poly.pdbx_strand_id
1 'polypeptide(L)'
;MNAEAARIILDTDIGNDVDDVLAMSMLHALQSNGECELLGVCVSKGSIWGPRLAGVINRFYQRADVPVAWVGPGGPTPDAGRFARQVCLMHPGLDEKREFQQGVDLLRRTLAAQGDMSVTVVSIGFMTNLAALLESGPCPHSPLGGRELVRRKVKLLSIMAGDFSPKAIAASDQRFGEFNIVQDPSSARSVLSNWPGLVVFTGYELGAEVLYPGSNIRDGFAWAGPHPVVDAYNLFSQMPYDRPCWDVIAAMYAVRPDLEDLRLSPPGKVGLFPAGNTSFAYDASGRHFHLTINPGRGEHLQRMFTDLCSQPVQAACAR
;
A
#
# COMPACT_ATOMS: atom_id res chain seq x y z
N MET A 1 -4.34 -13.12 25.52
CA MET A 1 -3.02 -12.93 24.90
C MET A 1 -3.21 -11.87 23.84
N ASN A 2 -2.63 -10.68 23.98
CA ASN A 2 -2.69 -9.69 22.90
C ASN A 2 -1.89 -10.25 21.73
N ALA A 3 -2.48 -10.26 20.53
CA ALA A 3 -1.75 -10.64 19.32
C ALA A 3 -0.52 -9.74 19.15
N GLU A 4 0.58 -10.29 18.63
CA GLU A 4 1.77 -9.50 18.32
C GLU A 4 1.42 -8.49 17.20
N ALA A 5 1.86 -7.23 17.35
CA ALA A 5 1.60 -6.18 16.38
C ALA A 5 2.15 -6.55 15.00
N ALA A 6 1.37 -6.31 13.94
CA ALA A 6 1.78 -6.60 12.57
C ALA A 6 2.96 -5.70 12.15
N ARG A 7 4.02 -6.27 11.59
CA ARG A 7 5.17 -5.51 11.09
C ARG A 7 4.98 -5.20 9.61
N ILE A 8 4.80 -3.93 9.28
CA ILE A 8 4.37 -3.49 7.95
C ILE A 8 5.51 -2.77 7.23
N ILE A 9 5.75 -3.16 5.98
CA ILE A 9 6.45 -2.32 5.00
C ILE A 9 5.43 -1.87 3.97
N LEU A 10 5.35 -0.56 3.72
CA LEU A 10 4.48 0.00 2.69
C LEU A 10 5.28 0.30 1.41
N ASP A 11 4.83 -0.20 0.27
CA ASP A 11 5.25 0.24 -1.07
C ASP A 11 4.07 0.93 -1.75
N THR A 12 4.23 2.19 -2.13
CA THR A 12 3.13 3.08 -2.55
C THR A 12 3.57 3.99 -3.70
N ASP A 13 2.65 4.31 -4.60
CA ASP A 13 2.86 5.28 -5.68
C ASP A 13 2.20 6.63 -5.37
N ILE A 14 2.07 6.93 -4.06
CA ILE A 14 1.48 8.15 -3.48
C ILE A 14 1.72 9.40 -4.31
N GLY A 15 0.61 10.05 -4.66
CA GLY A 15 0.58 11.25 -5.50
C GLY A 15 -0.05 11.03 -6.88
N ASN A 16 -0.33 9.77 -7.26
CA ASN A 16 -1.17 9.46 -8.42
C ASN A 16 -2.64 9.54 -8.05
N ASP A 17 -3.02 8.81 -7.00
CA ASP A 17 -4.34 8.85 -6.39
C ASP A 17 -4.29 9.38 -4.96
N VAL A 18 -5.46 9.68 -4.40
CA VAL A 18 -5.58 10.23 -3.05
C VAL A 18 -5.90 9.15 -2.02
N ASP A 19 -6.30 7.94 -2.42
CA ASP A 19 -6.54 6.86 -1.46
C ASP A 19 -5.25 6.33 -0.80
N ASP A 20 -4.07 6.49 -1.43
CA ASP A 20 -2.76 6.28 -0.78
C ASP A 20 -2.63 7.08 0.54
N VAL A 21 -3.11 8.33 0.57
CA VAL A 21 -3.00 9.17 1.77
C VAL A 21 -3.94 8.71 2.88
N LEU A 22 -5.06 8.07 2.52
CA LEU A 22 -5.94 7.41 3.49
C LEU A 22 -5.34 6.11 4.01
N ALA A 23 -4.71 5.31 3.13
CA ALA A 23 -4.04 4.08 3.54
C ALA A 23 -2.91 4.40 4.54
N MET A 24 -2.14 5.45 4.28
CA MET A 24 -1.14 5.94 5.23
C MET A 24 -1.77 6.44 6.54
N SER A 25 -2.86 7.24 6.49
CA SER A 25 -3.49 7.73 7.73
C SER A 25 -4.05 6.59 8.59
N MET A 26 -4.67 5.58 7.96
CA MET A 26 -5.13 4.37 8.62
C MET A 26 -3.98 3.59 9.28
N LEU A 27 -2.85 3.39 8.58
CA LEU A 27 -1.69 2.72 9.16
C LEU A 27 -1.14 3.48 10.38
N HIS A 28 -1.12 4.81 10.33
CA HIS A 28 -0.73 5.64 11.47
C HIS A 28 -1.71 5.53 12.65
N ALA A 29 -3.02 5.43 12.40
CA ALA A 29 -4.02 5.18 13.43
C ALA A 29 -3.85 3.79 14.07
N LEU A 30 -3.74 2.75 13.24
CA LEU A 30 -3.55 1.35 13.68
C LEU A 30 -2.25 1.18 14.47
N GLN A 31 -1.17 1.86 14.10
CA GLN A 31 0.06 1.85 14.89
C GLN A 31 -0.12 2.56 16.25
N SER A 32 -0.96 3.59 16.32
CA SER A 32 -1.30 4.25 17.61
C SER A 32 -2.13 3.33 18.51
N ASN A 33 -2.95 2.47 17.89
CA ASN A 33 -3.72 1.45 18.59
C ASN A 33 -2.87 0.24 19.03
N GLY A 34 -1.57 0.21 18.67
CA GLY A 34 -0.66 -0.89 18.97
C GLY A 34 -0.91 -2.15 18.12
N GLU A 35 -1.62 -2.02 17.01
CA GLU A 35 -1.99 -3.13 16.13
C GLU A 35 -0.94 -3.42 15.06
N CYS A 36 -0.15 -2.41 14.69
CA CYS A 36 0.96 -2.56 13.75
C CYS A 36 2.16 -1.68 14.09
N GLU A 37 3.28 -1.94 13.42
CA GLU A 37 4.48 -1.11 13.38
C GLU A 37 4.87 -0.90 11.92
N LEU A 38 4.84 0.36 11.46
CA LEU A 38 5.28 0.74 10.12
C LEU A 38 6.82 0.85 10.09
N LEU A 39 7.46 -0.15 9.51
CA LEU A 39 8.92 -0.28 9.47
C LEU A 39 9.59 0.61 8.41
N GLY A 40 8.83 1.08 7.43
CA GLY A 40 9.34 1.92 6.35
C GLY A 40 8.35 2.07 5.20
N VAL A 41 8.54 3.13 4.44
CA VAL A 41 7.74 3.47 3.25
C VAL A 41 8.66 3.54 2.03
N CYS A 42 8.40 2.73 1.03
CA CYS A 42 9.04 2.79 -0.27
C CYS A 42 8.10 3.47 -1.26
N VAL A 43 8.54 4.53 -1.92
CA VAL A 43 7.76 5.17 -2.97
C VAL A 43 8.17 4.61 -4.34
N SER A 44 7.24 3.95 -5.01
CA SER A 44 7.40 3.35 -6.34
C SER A 44 7.07 4.30 -7.48
N LYS A 45 6.52 5.48 -7.20
CA LYS A 45 6.38 6.60 -8.14
C LYS A 45 7.72 7.30 -8.41
N GLY A 46 8.02 7.57 -9.67
CA GLY A 46 9.22 8.26 -10.15
C GLY A 46 9.27 9.76 -9.89
N SER A 47 8.25 10.34 -9.24
CA SER A 47 8.26 11.74 -8.84
C SER A 47 8.85 11.93 -7.45
N ILE A 48 9.78 12.86 -7.29
CA ILE A 48 10.38 13.23 -5.98
C ILE A 48 9.35 13.74 -4.98
N TRP A 49 8.19 14.21 -5.44
CA TRP A 49 7.12 14.70 -4.56
C TRP A 49 6.42 13.57 -3.81
N GLY A 50 6.44 12.33 -4.32
CA GLY A 50 5.91 11.17 -3.62
C GLY A 50 6.63 10.88 -2.30
N PRO A 51 7.96 10.62 -2.28
CA PRO A 51 8.67 10.37 -1.02
C PRO A 51 8.70 11.58 -0.09
N ARG A 52 8.62 12.82 -0.62
CA ARG A 52 8.44 14.02 0.19
C ARG A 52 7.06 14.03 0.86
N LEU A 53 5.98 13.73 0.14
CA LEU A 53 4.64 13.68 0.70
C LEU A 53 4.52 12.58 1.77
N ALA A 54 5.06 11.39 1.52
CA ALA A 54 5.11 10.32 2.51
C ALA A 54 5.83 10.78 3.80
N GLY A 55 6.96 11.50 3.66
CA GLY A 55 7.67 12.08 4.80
C GLY A 55 6.88 13.17 5.55
N VAL A 56 6.12 14.01 4.83
CA VAL A 56 5.23 15.02 5.42
C VAL A 56 4.15 14.33 6.27
N ILE A 57 3.50 13.31 5.72
CA ILE A 57 2.46 12.53 6.41
C ILE A 57 3.04 11.84 7.64
N ASN A 58 4.18 11.15 7.51
CA ASN A 58 4.86 10.51 8.62
C ASN A 58 5.18 11.51 9.74
N ARG A 59 5.75 12.68 9.40
CA ARG A 59 6.04 13.73 10.40
C ARG A 59 4.77 14.26 11.06
N PHE A 60 3.73 14.53 10.27
CA PHE A 60 2.46 15.04 10.78
C PHE A 60 1.86 14.10 11.83
N TYR A 61 1.91 12.79 11.57
CA TYR A 61 1.46 11.76 12.50
C TYR A 61 2.51 11.37 13.57
N GLN A 62 3.49 12.25 13.84
CA GLN A 62 4.52 12.07 14.89
C GLN A 62 5.43 10.83 14.71
N ARG A 63 5.66 10.41 13.46
CA ARG A 63 6.49 9.25 13.07
C ARG A 63 7.56 9.61 12.05
N ALA A 64 8.23 10.74 12.25
CA ALA A 64 9.26 11.25 11.34
C ALA A 64 10.49 10.32 11.21
N ASP A 65 10.66 9.42 12.16
CA ASP A 65 11.69 8.37 12.23
C ASP A 65 11.43 7.20 11.29
N VAL A 66 10.17 6.98 10.85
CA VAL A 66 9.86 5.95 9.85
C VAL A 66 10.59 6.28 8.54
N PRO A 67 11.51 5.40 8.10
CA PRO A 67 12.34 5.69 6.94
C PRO A 67 11.51 5.70 5.67
N VAL A 68 11.81 6.68 4.80
CA VAL A 68 11.23 6.78 3.45
C VAL A 68 12.32 6.54 2.42
N ALA A 69 12.02 5.72 1.42
CA ALA A 69 12.88 5.45 0.27
C ALA A 69 12.13 5.72 -1.03
N TRP A 70 12.87 5.79 -2.13
CA TRP A 70 12.34 6.16 -3.43
C TRP A 70 12.92 5.25 -4.51
N VAL A 71 12.11 4.91 -5.51
CA VAL A 71 12.54 4.19 -6.72
C VAL A 71 13.48 5.03 -7.60
N GLY A 72 13.46 6.36 -7.45
CA GLY A 72 14.26 7.29 -8.24
C GLY A 72 13.53 7.85 -9.46
N PRO A 73 14.13 8.83 -10.16
CA PRO A 73 13.48 9.57 -11.24
C PRO A 73 13.18 8.74 -12.50
N GLY A 74 13.74 7.54 -12.61
CA GLY A 74 13.46 6.58 -13.68
C GLY A 74 12.25 5.67 -13.42
N GLY A 75 11.60 5.78 -12.25
CA GLY A 75 10.40 5.03 -11.93
C GLY A 75 9.16 5.51 -12.69
N PRO A 76 8.05 4.73 -12.67
CA PRO A 76 6.83 5.09 -13.38
C PRO A 76 6.19 6.38 -12.84
N THR A 77 5.43 7.06 -13.69
CA THR A 77 4.72 8.32 -13.37
C THR A 77 5.62 9.42 -12.73
N PRO A 78 6.66 9.92 -13.44
CA PRO A 78 7.60 10.91 -12.88
C PRO A 78 6.97 12.28 -12.57
N ASP A 79 5.80 12.57 -13.13
CA ASP A 79 5.07 13.82 -12.91
C ASP A 79 4.59 13.98 -11.46
N ALA A 80 4.55 15.24 -11.00
CA ALA A 80 4.18 15.59 -9.62
C ALA A 80 2.73 15.23 -9.21
N GLY A 81 1.88 14.87 -10.18
CA GLY A 81 0.46 14.63 -9.94
C GLY A 81 -0.30 15.91 -9.58
N ARG A 82 -1.53 15.74 -9.09
CA ARG A 82 -2.45 16.86 -8.83
C ARG A 82 -2.16 17.59 -7.53
N PHE A 83 -1.64 16.89 -6.52
CA PHE A 83 -1.62 17.40 -5.15
C PHE A 83 -0.26 17.28 -4.44
N ALA A 84 0.54 16.25 -4.71
CA ALA A 84 1.71 15.90 -3.89
C ALA A 84 2.69 17.07 -3.69
N ARG A 85 3.04 17.76 -4.78
CA ARG A 85 3.90 18.97 -4.72
C ARG A 85 3.28 20.06 -3.85
N GLN A 86 2.03 20.40 -4.11
CA GLN A 86 1.38 21.53 -3.44
C GLN A 86 1.19 21.25 -1.94
N VAL A 87 0.84 20.00 -1.56
CA VAL A 87 0.76 19.59 -0.15
C VAL A 87 2.13 19.73 0.53
N CYS A 88 3.21 19.29 -0.11
CA CYS A 88 4.56 19.47 0.44
C CYS A 88 4.91 20.95 0.68
N LEU A 89 4.47 21.85 -0.20
CA LEU A 89 4.70 23.30 -0.04
C LEU A 89 3.87 23.92 1.08
N MET A 90 2.66 23.41 1.31
CA MET A 90 1.79 23.86 2.41
C MET A 90 2.21 23.32 3.78
N HIS A 91 2.95 22.20 3.80
CA HIS A 91 3.45 21.53 5.00
C HIS A 91 4.98 21.48 5.04
N PRO A 92 5.68 22.63 5.17
CA PRO A 92 7.12 22.69 5.06
C PRO A 92 7.85 22.04 6.25
N GLY A 93 9.14 21.77 6.04
CA GLY A 93 10.09 21.32 7.06
C GLY A 93 10.49 19.85 6.95
N LEU A 94 10.28 19.23 5.80
CA LEU A 94 11.30 18.33 5.29
C LEU A 94 12.43 19.16 4.69
N ASP A 95 13.67 18.71 4.88
CA ASP A 95 14.82 19.32 4.20
C ASP A 95 14.66 19.15 2.68
N GLU A 96 14.65 20.25 1.94
CA GLU A 96 14.56 20.23 0.48
C GLU A 96 15.76 19.52 -0.16
N LYS A 97 16.91 19.51 0.53
CA LYS A 97 18.13 18.80 0.13
C LYS A 97 18.15 17.35 0.59
N ARG A 98 17.10 16.86 1.27
CA ARG A 98 17.02 15.47 1.69
C ARG A 98 17.13 14.55 0.48
N GLU A 99 18.18 13.75 0.47
CA GLU A 99 18.32 12.64 -0.46
C GLU A 99 17.51 11.44 0.05
N PHE A 100 16.93 10.70 -0.89
CA PHE A 100 16.23 9.46 -0.59
C PHE A 100 17.07 8.29 -1.05
N GLN A 101 17.27 7.32 -0.14
CA GLN A 101 17.88 6.04 -0.50
C GLN A 101 17.01 5.26 -1.49
N GLN A 102 17.62 4.31 -2.18
CA GLN A 102 16.90 3.42 -3.09
C GLN A 102 15.92 2.53 -2.31
N GLY A 103 14.73 2.30 -2.89
CA GLY A 103 13.71 1.43 -2.30
C GLY A 103 14.23 0.04 -1.97
N VAL A 104 15.02 -0.55 -2.87
CA VAL A 104 15.64 -1.88 -2.66
C VAL A 104 16.57 -1.92 -1.45
N ASP A 105 17.32 -0.86 -1.17
CA ASP A 105 18.24 -0.82 -0.03
C ASP A 105 17.47 -0.77 1.29
N LEU A 106 16.40 0.03 1.36
CA LEU A 106 15.51 0.05 2.52
C LEU A 106 14.84 -1.31 2.72
N LEU A 107 14.28 -1.90 1.68
CA LEU A 107 13.64 -3.23 1.74
C LEU A 107 14.61 -4.29 2.28
N ARG A 108 15.83 -4.37 1.73
CA ARG A 108 16.84 -5.34 2.16
C ARG A 108 17.25 -5.13 3.61
N ARG A 109 17.55 -3.87 4.00
CA ARG A 109 17.95 -3.54 5.37
C ARG A 109 16.84 -3.87 6.38
N THR A 110 15.62 -3.45 6.07
CA THR A 110 14.47 -3.66 6.96
C THR A 110 14.17 -5.15 7.10
N LEU A 111 14.04 -5.91 6.00
CA LEU A 111 13.76 -7.34 6.08
C LEU A 111 14.85 -8.13 6.80
N ALA A 112 16.13 -7.79 6.60
CA ALA A 112 17.23 -8.47 7.27
C ALA A 112 17.20 -8.31 8.80
N ALA A 113 16.70 -7.18 9.30
CA ALA A 113 16.60 -6.88 10.73
C ALA A 113 15.40 -7.55 11.43
N GLN A 114 14.45 -8.11 10.66
CA GLN A 114 13.22 -8.68 11.23
C GLN A 114 13.32 -10.19 11.46
N GLY A 115 12.41 -10.70 12.29
CA GLY A 115 12.22 -12.14 12.49
C GLY A 115 11.81 -12.87 11.21
N ASP A 116 12.05 -14.17 11.16
CA ASP A 116 11.59 -14.99 10.03
C ASP A 116 10.05 -15.02 10.01
N MET A 117 9.44 -14.98 8.82
CA MET A 117 7.98 -14.98 8.62
C MET A 117 7.21 -13.94 9.46
N SER A 118 7.80 -12.76 9.67
CA SER A 118 7.24 -11.74 10.58
C SER A 118 6.73 -10.49 9.90
N VAL A 119 7.16 -10.22 8.66
CA VAL A 119 6.84 -8.97 7.94
C VAL A 119 5.70 -9.19 6.96
N THR A 120 4.74 -8.26 6.93
CA THR A 120 3.78 -8.12 5.82
C THR A 120 4.22 -6.94 4.96
N VAL A 121 4.32 -7.18 3.65
CA VAL A 121 4.55 -6.12 2.67
C VAL A 121 3.20 -5.72 2.09
N VAL A 122 2.88 -4.43 2.14
CA VAL A 122 1.68 -3.83 1.54
C VAL A 122 2.13 -3.11 0.29
N SER A 123 1.71 -3.58 -0.88
CA SER A 123 2.04 -2.99 -2.18
C SER A 123 0.77 -2.36 -2.76
N ILE A 124 0.69 -1.05 -2.66
CA ILE A 124 -0.42 -0.24 -3.17
C ILE A 124 -0.01 0.64 -4.36
N GLY A 125 1.25 0.51 -4.82
CA GLY A 125 1.73 1.15 -6.04
C GLY A 125 2.40 0.18 -7.00
N PHE A 126 3.31 0.71 -7.82
CA PHE A 126 4.01 -0.06 -8.85
C PHE A 126 5.02 -1.04 -8.26
N MET A 127 5.07 -2.25 -8.78
CA MET A 127 5.89 -3.32 -8.21
C MET A 127 7.40 -3.18 -8.50
N THR A 128 7.88 -2.01 -8.93
CA THR A 128 9.27 -1.75 -9.35
C THR A 128 10.28 -2.01 -8.22
N ASN A 129 10.02 -1.49 -7.01
CA ASN A 129 10.89 -1.74 -5.86
C ASN A 129 10.91 -3.22 -5.45
N LEU A 130 9.78 -3.91 -5.57
CA LEU A 130 9.65 -5.32 -5.25
C LEU A 130 10.35 -6.21 -6.29
N ALA A 131 10.27 -5.87 -7.58
CA ALA A 131 11.03 -6.56 -8.63
C ALA A 131 12.53 -6.41 -8.40
N ALA A 132 13.00 -5.18 -8.14
CA ALA A 132 14.40 -4.92 -7.80
C ALA A 132 14.83 -5.67 -6.53
N LEU A 133 13.97 -5.79 -5.53
CA LEU A 133 14.23 -6.63 -4.35
C LEU A 133 14.42 -8.08 -4.76
N LEU A 134 13.54 -8.70 -5.54
CA LEU A 134 13.68 -10.09 -5.96
C LEU A 134 14.96 -10.33 -6.78
N GLU A 135 15.36 -9.37 -7.60
CA GLU A 135 16.57 -9.47 -8.44
C GLU A 135 17.87 -9.21 -7.68
N SER A 136 17.79 -8.59 -6.50
CA SER A 136 18.97 -8.22 -5.71
C SER A 136 19.77 -9.42 -5.22
N GLY A 137 21.10 -9.33 -5.31
CA GLY A 137 22.04 -10.29 -4.73
C GLY A 137 22.32 -10.04 -3.24
N PRO A 138 23.19 -10.85 -2.59
CA PRO A 138 23.70 -10.57 -1.25
C PRO A 138 24.25 -9.16 -1.10
N CYS A 139 24.12 -8.56 0.08
CA CYS A 139 24.61 -7.20 0.35
C CYS A 139 25.09 -7.08 1.81
N PRO A 140 25.68 -5.94 2.23
CA PRO A 140 26.15 -5.75 3.61
C PRO A 140 25.09 -5.97 4.70
N HIS A 141 23.79 -5.83 4.38
CA HIS A 141 22.71 -6.07 5.33
C HIS A 141 22.33 -7.55 5.47
N SER A 142 22.57 -8.38 4.45
CA SER A 142 22.20 -9.80 4.47
C SER A 142 22.99 -10.61 3.45
N PRO A 143 23.51 -11.80 3.83
CA PRO A 143 24.17 -12.72 2.91
C PRO A 143 23.18 -13.40 1.95
N LEU A 144 21.86 -13.26 2.16
CA LEU A 144 20.85 -13.85 1.30
C LEU A 144 20.61 -13.00 0.05
N GLY A 145 20.36 -13.67 -1.08
CA GLY A 145 19.72 -13.06 -2.24
C GLY A 145 18.30 -12.58 -1.89
N GLY A 146 17.78 -11.68 -2.71
CA GLY A 146 16.49 -11.04 -2.48
C GLY A 146 15.33 -12.02 -2.37
N ARG A 147 15.25 -13.01 -3.26
CA ARG A 147 14.22 -14.06 -3.24
C ARG A 147 14.31 -14.89 -1.96
N GLU A 148 15.49 -15.30 -1.55
CA GLU A 148 15.71 -16.06 -0.32
C GLU A 148 15.37 -15.22 0.92
N LEU A 149 15.71 -13.94 0.90
CA LEU A 149 15.37 -13.01 1.97
C LEU A 149 13.85 -12.85 2.11
N VAL A 150 13.14 -12.62 1.00
CA VAL A 150 11.67 -12.55 0.99
C VAL A 150 11.07 -13.85 1.51
N ARG A 151 11.50 -15.00 0.97
CA ARG A 151 11.01 -16.33 1.39
C ARG A 151 11.18 -16.56 2.89
N ARG A 152 12.26 -16.02 3.47
CA ARG A 152 12.60 -16.21 4.88
C ARG A 152 11.86 -15.23 5.80
N LYS A 153 11.68 -13.98 5.37
CA LYS A 153 11.26 -12.88 6.24
C LYS A 153 9.81 -12.47 6.09
N VAL A 154 9.25 -12.61 4.88
CA VAL A 154 7.93 -12.09 4.55
C VAL A 154 6.86 -13.15 4.76
N LYS A 155 5.90 -12.84 5.64
CA LYS A 155 4.70 -13.63 5.92
C LYS A 155 3.69 -13.54 4.78
N LEU A 156 3.48 -12.32 4.27
CA LEU A 156 2.42 -11.99 3.34
C LEU A 156 2.82 -10.81 2.46
N LEU A 157 2.49 -10.88 1.17
CA LEU A 157 2.35 -9.72 0.28
C LEU A 157 0.86 -9.41 0.11
N SER A 158 0.39 -8.30 0.68
CA SER A 158 -0.94 -7.76 0.40
C SER A 158 -0.82 -6.72 -0.71
N ILE A 159 -1.54 -6.90 -1.81
CA ILE A 159 -1.32 -6.13 -3.03
C ILE A 159 -2.61 -5.58 -3.62
N MET A 160 -2.65 -4.26 -3.84
CA MET A 160 -3.71 -3.61 -4.62
C MET A 160 -3.34 -3.70 -6.09
N ALA A 161 -3.95 -4.65 -6.79
CA ALA A 161 -3.73 -4.87 -8.20
C ALA A 161 -4.81 -5.76 -8.83
N GLY A 162 -4.99 -5.62 -10.14
CA GLY A 162 -5.85 -6.48 -10.96
C GLY A 162 -7.36 -6.30 -10.78
N ASP A 163 -8.12 -7.11 -11.50
CA ASP A 163 -9.58 -7.25 -11.39
C ASP A 163 -9.91 -8.74 -11.26
N PHE A 164 -10.58 -9.10 -10.17
CA PHE A 164 -11.01 -10.46 -9.87
C PHE A 164 -12.52 -10.58 -9.71
N SER A 165 -13.27 -9.65 -10.29
CA SER A 165 -14.72 -9.76 -10.40
C SER A 165 -15.12 -11.06 -11.11
N PRO A 166 -16.30 -11.63 -10.85
CA PRO A 166 -16.77 -12.82 -11.55
C PRO A 166 -16.73 -12.66 -13.08
N LYS A 167 -16.98 -11.45 -13.58
CA LYS A 167 -16.86 -11.10 -15.00
C LYS A 167 -15.41 -11.14 -15.48
N ALA A 168 -14.46 -10.69 -14.66
CA ALA A 168 -13.03 -10.78 -14.96
C ALA A 168 -12.49 -12.18 -15.01
N ILE A 169 -12.86 -13.00 -14.04
CA ILE A 169 -12.43 -14.41 -14.01
C ILE A 169 -13.05 -15.22 -15.15
N ALA A 170 -14.29 -14.92 -15.54
CA ALA A 170 -15.00 -15.66 -16.60
C ALA A 170 -14.56 -15.29 -18.03
N ALA A 171 -13.96 -14.10 -18.23
CA ALA A 171 -13.59 -13.60 -19.56
C ALA A 171 -12.12 -13.88 -19.87
N SER A 172 -11.84 -14.47 -21.04
CA SER A 172 -10.48 -14.81 -21.48
C SER A 172 -9.78 -13.70 -22.28
N ASP A 173 -10.45 -12.59 -22.58
CA ASP A 173 -10.00 -11.55 -23.51
C ASP A 173 -10.16 -10.12 -22.98
N GLN A 174 -10.10 -9.94 -21.66
CA GLN A 174 -10.34 -8.64 -21.04
C GLN A 174 -9.42 -7.53 -21.56
N ARG A 175 -9.94 -6.30 -21.55
CA ARG A 175 -9.21 -5.07 -21.91
C ARG A 175 -8.93 -4.15 -20.73
N PHE A 176 -9.37 -4.51 -19.52
CA PHE A 176 -9.13 -3.70 -18.33
C PHE A 176 -7.77 -4.05 -17.72
N GLY A 177 -6.78 -3.22 -18.02
CA GLY A 177 -5.50 -3.23 -17.32
C GLY A 177 -5.60 -2.32 -16.09
N GLU A 178 -5.47 -2.93 -14.91
CA GLU A 178 -5.47 -2.19 -13.65
C GLU A 178 -4.20 -1.31 -13.56
N PHE A 179 -4.34 -0.11 -12.98
CA PHE A 179 -3.37 0.98 -13.02
C PHE A 179 -1.98 0.55 -12.52
N ASN A 180 -1.89 -0.09 -11.36
CA ASN A 180 -0.62 -0.51 -10.75
C ASN A 180 0.12 -1.57 -11.59
N ILE A 181 -0.61 -2.35 -12.40
CA ILE A 181 -0.02 -3.30 -13.35
C ILE A 181 0.40 -2.61 -14.65
N VAL A 182 -0.45 -1.77 -15.25
CA VAL A 182 -0.17 -1.21 -16.59
C VAL A 182 0.93 -0.16 -16.60
N GLN A 183 1.19 0.50 -15.47
CA GLN A 183 2.27 1.50 -15.37
C GLN A 183 3.66 0.85 -15.33
N ASP A 184 3.77 -0.39 -14.83
CA ASP A 184 5.02 -1.18 -14.89
C ASP A 184 4.74 -2.68 -15.07
N PRO A 185 4.34 -3.10 -16.28
CA PRO A 185 3.92 -4.46 -16.55
C PRO A 185 5.10 -5.46 -16.46
N SER A 186 6.33 -4.99 -16.66
CA SER A 186 7.53 -5.80 -16.55
C SER A 186 7.80 -6.17 -15.09
N SER A 187 7.78 -5.20 -14.18
CA SER A 187 7.94 -5.46 -12.75
C SER A 187 6.78 -6.25 -12.18
N ALA A 188 5.54 -5.94 -12.60
CA ALA A 188 4.38 -6.72 -12.20
C ALA A 188 4.51 -8.20 -12.60
N ARG A 189 4.92 -8.48 -13.85
CA ARG A 189 5.17 -9.85 -14.30
C ARG A 189 6.30 -10.53 -13.52
N SER A 190 7.39 -9.80 -13.25
CA SER A 190 8.52 -10.32 -12.48
C SER A 190 8.09 -10.74 -11.08
N VAL A 191 7.39 -9.86 -10.35
CA VAL A 191 6.93 -10.13 -8.98
C VAL A 191 5.91 -11.26 -8.94
N LEU A 192 4.86 -11.20 -9.75
CA LEU A 192 3.81 -12.22 -9.70
C LEU A 192 4.29 -13.61 -10.12
N SER A 193 5.33 -13.70 -10.96
CA SER A 193 5.90 -15.00 -11.36
C SER A 193 6.90 -15.54 -10.35
N ASN A 194 7.61 -14.66 -9.63
CA ASN A 194 8.80 -15.04 -8.85
C ASN A 194 8.64 -14.89 -7.33
N TRP A 195 7.56 -14.30 -6.85
CA TRP A 195 7.32 -14.14 -5.41
C TRP A 195 7.27 -15.51 -4.72
N PRO A 196 8.12 -15.75 -3.71
CA PRO A 196 8.27 -17.08 -3.11
C PRO A 196 7.24 -17.38 -2.02
N GLY A 197 6.48 -16.38 -1.55
CA GLY A 197 5.53 -16.47 -0.45
C GLY A 197 4.07 -16.35 -0.89
N LEU A 198 3.19 -16.11 0.10
CA LEU A 198 1.77 -15.85 -0.11
C LEU A 198 1.54 -14.45 -0.70
N VAL A 199 0.59 -14.35 -1.63
CA VAL A 199 0.15 -13.08 -2.22
C VAL A 199 -1.37 -13.01 -2.11
N VAL A 200 -1.87 -11.93 -1.50
CA VAL A 200 -3.30 -11.66 -1.39
C VAL A 200 -3.62 -10.35 -2.10
N PHE A 201 -4.43 -10.46 -3.16
CA PHE A 201 -4.85 -9.36 -3.99
C PHE A 201 -6.11 -8.68 -3.44
N THR A 202 -6.09 -7.35 -3.41
CA THR A 202 -7.26 -6.49 -3.30
C THR A 202 -7.52 -5.90 -4.69
N GLY A 203 -8.44 -6.51 -5.43
CA GLY A 203 -8.74 -6.11 -6.80
C GLY A 203 -9.43 -4.75 -6.91
N TYR A 204 -9.42 -4.19 -8.11
CA TYR A 204 -10.12 -2.96 -8.48
C TYR A 204 -11.60 -2.99 -8.08
N GLU A 205 -12.28 -4.12 -8.33
CA GLU A 205 -13.69 -4.32 -8.04
C GLU A 205 -14.00 -4.22 -6.54
N LEU A 206 -13.06 -4.66 -5.70
CA LEU A 206 -13.21 -4.68 -4.25
C LEU A 206 -13.18 -3.27 -3.67
N GLY A 207 -12.18 -2.46 -4.08
CA GLY A 207 -12.09 -1.07 -3.66
C GLY A 207 -13.21 -0.20 -4.25
N ALA A 208 -13.68 -0.51 -5.46
CA ALA A 208 -14.81 0.18 -6.08
C ALA A 208 -16.14 -0.04 -5.34
N GLU A 209 -16.29 -1.13 -4.59
CA GLU A 209 -17.49 -1.42 -3.79
C GLU A 209 -17.54 -0.63 -2.48
N VAL A 210 -16.39 -0.22 -1.93
CA VAL A 210 -16.31 0.51 -0.65
C VAL A 210 -15.76 1.91 -0.89
N LEU A 211 -16.64 2.91 -0.81
CA LEU A 211 -16.27 4.30 -1.05
C LEU A 211 -16.02 5.03 0.27
N TYR A 212 -14.84 5.63 0.44
CA TYR A 212 -14.60 6.57 1.54
C TYR A 212 -15.48 7.82 1.37
N PRO A 213 -16.28 8.19 2.39
CA PRO A 213 -17.19 9.32 2.28
C PRO A 213 -16.42 10.65 2.28
N GLY A 214 -16.54 11.42 1.20
CA GLY A 214 -15.87 12.73 1.07
C GLY A 214 -16.31 13.74 2.12
N SER A 215 -17.54 13.61 2.63
CA SER A 215 -18.04 14.42 3.75
C SER A 215 -17.18 14.27 5.01
N ASN A 216 -16.62 13.08 5.26
CA ASN A 216 -15.79 12.82 6.43
C ASN A 216 -14.41 13.49 6.35
N ILE A 217 -13.95 13.90 5.17
CA ILE A 217 -12.68 14.63 5.03
C ILE A 217 -12.72 15.95 5.81
N ARG A 218 -13.86 16.65 5.79
CA ARG A 218 -14.01 17.91 6.53
C ARG A 218 -14.20 17.66 8.03
N ASP A 219 -15.11 16.76 8.37
CA ASP A 219 -15.60 16.64 9.76
C ASP A 219 -14.73 15.68 10.58
N GLY A 220 -14.35 14.53 10.02
CA GLY A 220 -13.57 13.51 10.71
C GLY A 220 -12.12 13.93 11.00
N PHE A 221 -11.53 14.79 10.17
CA PHE A 221 -10.13 15.25 10.34
C PHE A 221 -10.01 16.59 11.08
N ALA A 222 -11.12 17.17 11.57
CA ALA A 222 -11.16 18.48 12.22
C ALA A 222 -10.43 18.56 13.58
N TRP A 223 -9.88 17.43 14.06
CA TRP A 223 -9.11 17.36 15.31
C TRP A 223 -7.72 18.01 15.21
N ALA A 224 -7.25 18.34 14.02
CA ALA A 224 -6.03 19.12 13.80
C ALA A 224 -6.30 20.31 12.87
N GLY A 225 -5.38 21.28 12.89
CA GLY A 225 -5.40 22.45 12.01
C GLY A 225 -5.02 22.09 10.56
N PRO A 226 -4.01 22.73 9.95
CA PRO A 226 -3.51 22.32 8.64
C PRO A 226 -3.24 20.81 8.63
N HIS A 227 -3.90 20.08 7.73
CA HIS A 227 -3.90 18.61 7.73
C HIS A 227 -3.55 18.09 6.33
N PRO A 228 -2.40 17.41 6.13
CA PRO A 228 -1.92 17.06 4.80
C PRO A 228 -2.86 16.13 4.02
N VAL A 229 -3.58 15.24 4.70
CA VAL A 229 -4.63 14.39 4.08
C VAL A 229 -5.82 15.21 3.58
N VAL A 230 -6.32 16.17 4.37
CA VAL A 230 -7.42 17.06 3.97
C VAL A 230 -7.00 17.92 2.78
N ASP A 231 -5.79 18.47 2.83
CA ASP A 231 -5.23 19.28 1.76
C ASP A 231 -5.02 18.47 0.46
N ALA A 232 -4.57 17.22 0.56
CA ALA A 232 -4.46 16.31 -0.57
C ALA A 232 -5.83 16.07 -1.23
N TYR A 233 -6.87 15.80 -0.43
CA TYR A 233 -8.23 15.60 -0.92
C TYR A 233 -8.82 16.82 -1.64
N ASN A 234 -8.65 18.00 -1.04
CA ASN A 234 -9.13 19.26 -1.63
C ASN A 234 -8.43 19.59 -2.95
N LEU A 235 -7.17 19.18 -3.11
CA LEU A 235 -6.37 19.41 -4.32
C LEU A 235 -6.55 18.34 -5.40
N PHE A 236 -6.94 17.11 -5.03
CA PHE A 236 -7.08 16.02 -5.98
C PHE A 236 -8.30 16.19 -6.90
N SER A 237 -9.44 16.62 -6.35
CA SER A 237 -10.68 16.89 -7.07
C SER A 237 -11.57 17.90 -6.32
N GLN A 238 -12.57 18.46 -7.02
CA GLN A 238 -13.52 19.41 -6.44
C GLN A 238 -14.42 18.71 -5.41
N MET A 239 -14.36 19.15 -4.15
CA MET A 239 -15.18 18.61 -3.06
C MET A 239 -16.65 19.05 -3.13
N PRO A 240 -17.60 18.24 -2.59
CA PRO A 240 -17.38 16.91 -2.02
C PRO A 240 -17.39 15.80 -3.09
N TYR A 241 -16.58 14.76 -2.89
CA TYR A 241 -16.62 13.52 -3.66
C TYR A 241 -16.21 12.34 -2.79
N ASP A 242 -16.84 11.20 -3.00
CA ASP A 242 -16.40 9.95 -2.39
C ASP A 242 -15.26 9.33 -3.21
N ARG A 243 -14.39 8.56 -2.56
CA ARG A 243 -13.25 7.90 -3.22
C ARG A 243 -13.26 6.40 -2.96
N PRO A 244 -13.11 5.54 -3.98
CA PRO A 244 -12.90 4.11 -3.77
C PRO A 244 -11.73 3.82 -2.83
N CYS A 245 -11.88 2.81 -1.98
CA CYS A 245 -10.90 2.40 -0.97
C CYS A 245 -9.98 1.30 -1.49
N TRP A 246 -9.29 1.49 -2.63
CA TRP A 246 -8.44 0.44 -3.19
C TRP A 246 -7.23 0.16 -2.27
N ASP A 247 -6.49 1.20 -1.92
CA ASP A 247 -5.27 1.06 -1.11
C ASP A 247 -5.58 0.78 0.36
N VAL A 248 -6.67 1.37 0.84
CA VAL A 248 -7.13 1.27 2.23
C VAL A 248 -7.45 -0.17 2.62
N ILE A 249 -8.09 -0.95 1.71
CA ILE A 249 -8.40 -2.35 1.98
C ILE A 249 -7.12 -3.20 2.07
N ALA A 250 -6.12 -2.94 1.22
CA ALA A 250 -4.83 -3.64 1.28
C ALA A 250 -4.11 -3.39 2.61
N ALA A 251 -4.05 -2.12 3.03
CA ALA A 251 -3.47 -1.73 4.31
C ALA A 251 -4.22 -2.35 5.50
N MET A 252 -5.56 -2.33 5.48
CA MET A 252 -6.38 -2.94 6.52
C MET A 252 -6.13 -4.44 6.63
N TYR A 253 -6.22 -5.18 5.51
CA TYR A 253 -6.07 -6.63 5.53
C TYR A 253 -4.69 -7.07 6.02
N ALA A 254 -3.65 -6.30 5.71
CA ALA A 254 -2.30 -6.56 6.18
C ALA A 254 -2.14 -6.50 7.72
N VAL A 255 -2.95 -5.66 8.38
CA VAL A 255 -2.96 -5.52 9.85
C VAL A 255 -3.99 -6.46 10.50
N ARG A 256 -5.18 -6.57 9.90
CA ARG A 256 -6.30 -7.39 10.40
C ARG A 256 -6.73 -8.44 9.35
N PRO A 257 -5.95 -9.52 9.15
CA PRO A 257 -6.26 -10.52 8.13
C PRO A 257 -7.49 -11.38 8.44
N ASP A 258 -7.94 -11.37 9.70
CA ASP A 258 -9.08 -12.17 10.20
C ASP A 258 -10.40 -11.38 10.25
N LEU A 259 -10.50 -10.25 9.55
CA LEU A 259 -11.74 -9.47 9.47
C LEU A 259 -12.87 -10.29 8.86
N GLU A 260 -13.94 -10.50 9.63
CA GLU A 260 -15.16 -11.20 9.20
C GLU A 260 -15.82 -10.55 7.99
N ASP A 261 -15.51 -9.30 7.71
CA ASP A 261 -16.05 -8.54 6.59
C ASP A 261 -15.43 -8.94 5.24
N LEU A 262 -14.23 -9.51 5.26
CA LEU A 262 -13.49 -9.92 4.09
C LEU A 262 -13.45 -11.44 4.00
N ARG A 263 -13.45 -11.95 2.78
CA ARG A 263 -13.34 -13.37 2.50
C ARG A 263 -12.22 -13.61 1.50
N LEU A 264 -11.38 -14.58 1.83
CA LEU A 264 -10.32 -15.05 0.94
C LEU A 264 -10.89 -16.06 -0.08
N SER A 265 -10.46 -15.95 -1.33
CA SER A 265 -10.74 -16.94 -2.37
C SER A 265 -10.10 -18.30 -2.04
N PRO A 266 -10.52 -19.39 -2.71
CA PRO A 266 -9.65 -20.56 -2.84
C PRO A 266 -8.29 -20.18 -3.45
N PRO A 267 -7.22 -20.95 -3.17
CA PRO A 267 -5.90 -20.68 -3.75
C PRO A 267 -5.91 -20.78 -5.27
N GLY A 268 -5.02 -20.03 -5.90
CA GLY A 268 -4.83 -20.04 -7.33
C GLY A 268 -3.51 -19.43 -7.79
N LYS A 269 -3.48 -19.16 -9.09
CA LYS A 269 -2.37 -18.52 -9.80
C LYS A 269 -2.92 -17.36 -10.61
N VAL A 270 -2.21 -16.24 -10.54
CA VAL A 270 -2.52 -15.04 -11.33
C VAL A 270 -1.67 -15.06 -12.58
N GLY A 271 -2.31 -14.88 -13.73
CA GLY A 271 -1.65 -14.65 -15.01
C GLY A 271 -1.83 -13.19 -15.44
N LEU A 272 -0.82 -12.63 -16.13
CA LEU A 272 -0.90 -11.31 -16.75
C LEU A 272 -0.98 -11.43 -18.26
N PHE A 273 -2.00 -10.84 -18.87
CA PHE A 273 -2.08 -10.68 -20.31
C PHE A 273 -1.19 -9.54 -20.81
N PRO A 274 -0.84 -9.49 -22.11
CA PRO A 274 0.03 -8.44 -22.66
C PRO A 274 -0.44 -7.01 -22.40
N ALA A 275 -1.76 -6.78 -22.31
CA ALA A 275 -2.36 -5.47 -22.03
C ALA A 275 -2.43 -5.09 -20.54
N GLY A 276 -1.88 -5.92 -19.64
CA GLY A 276 -1.87 -5.67 -18.19
C GLY A 276 -3.11 -6.16 -17.44
N ASN A 277 -4.07 -6.77 -18.12
CA ASN A 277 -5.22 -7.39 -17.45
C ASN A 277 -4.82 -8.68 -16.74
N THR A 278 -5.47 -8.96 -15.61
CA THR A 278 -5.25 -10.16 -14.81
C THR A 278 -6.18 -11.30 -15.21
N SER A 279 -5.72 -12.53 -15.00
CA SER A 279 -6.52 -13.76 -14.96
C SER A 279 -6.28 -14.48 -13.65
N PHE A 280 -7.24 -15.27 -13.20
CA PHE A 280 -7.09 -16.11 -12.01
C PHE A 280 -7.49 -17.54 -12.32
N ALA A 281 -6.52 -18.45 -12.20
CA ALA A 281 -6.75 -19.89 -12.33
C ALA A 281 -6.70 -20.52 -10.95
N TYR A 282 -7.80 -21.12 -10.51
CA TYR A 282 -7.85 -21.87 -9.26
C TYR A 282 -6.89 -23.06 -9.29
N ASP A 283 -6.10 -23.20 -8.23
CA ASP A 283 -5.06 -24.22 -8.10
C ASP A 283 -4.82 -24.46 -6.60
N ALA A 284 -5.09 -25.68 -6.13
CA ALA A 284 -4.92 -26.06 -4.72
C ALA A 284 -3.47 -25.90 -4.21
N SER A 285 -2.48 -25.90 -5.11
CA SER A 285 -1.06 -25.66 -4.81
C SER A 285 -0.64 -24.19 -5.02
N GLY A 286 -1.58 -23.35 -5.45
CA GLY A 286 -1.39 -21.94 -5.70
C GLY A 286 -1.05 -21.15 -4.43
N ARG A 287 -0.35 -20.02 -4.62
CA ARG A 287 0.01 -19.09 -3.54
C ARG A 287 -0.68 -17.75 -3.66
N HIS A 288 -1.50 -17.56 -4.70
CA HIS A 288 -2.24 -16.33 -4.92
C HIS A 288 -3.68 -16.51 -4.48
N PHE A 289 -4.19 -15.46 -3.85
CA PHE A 289 -5.56 -15.37 -3.36
C PHE A 289 -6.07 -13.98 -3.70
N HIS A 290 -7.37 -13.81 -3.86
CA HIS A 290 -7.98 -12.49 -3.93
C HIS A 290 -9.06 -12.35 -2.86
N LEU A 291 -9.34 -11.12 -2.46
CA LEU A 291 -10.35 -10.81 -1.46
C LEU A 291 -11.69 -10.46 -2.10
N THR A 292 -12.77 -10.82 -1.41
CA THR A 292 -14.14 -10.38 -1.68
C THR A 292 -14.77 -9.87 -0.40
N ILE A 293 -15.75 -8.97 -0.49
CA ILE A 293 -16.54 -8.56 0.67
C ILE A 293 -17.59 -9.63 0.97
N ASN A 294 -17.73 -9.99 2.25
CA ASN A 294 -18.81 -10.88 2.66
C ASN A 294 -20.17 -10.20 2.48
N PRO A 295 -21.22 -10.91 2.01
CA PRO A 295 -22.52 -10.32 1.74
C PRO A 295 -23.05 -9.48 2.92
N GLY A 296 -23.45 -8.23 2.65
CA GLY A 296 -23.99 -7.31 3.64
C GLY A 296 -22.96 -6.64 4.55
N ARG A 297 -21.65 -6.85 4.33
CA ARG A 297 -20.58 -6.29 5.18
C ARG A 297 -19.95 -4.99 4.63
N GLY A 298 -20.27 -4.60 3.40
CA GLY A 298 -19.70 -3.41 2.74
C GLY A 298 -19.86 -2.12 3.55
N GLU A 299 -21.05 -1.85 4.11
CA GLU A 299 -21.26 -0.65 4.95
C GLU A 299 -20.48 -0.70 6.27
N HIS A 300 -20.31 -1.88 6.85
CA HIS A 300 -19.54 -2.03 8.08
C HIS A 300 -18.05 -1.76 7.83
N LEU A 301 -17.50 -2.24 6.71
CA LEU A 301 -16.17 -1.87 6.24
C LEU A 301 -16.04 -0.38 6.00
N GLN A 302 -16.98 0.23 5.29
CA GLN A 302 -16.96 1.67 5.00
C GLN A 302 -16.89 2.49 6.30
N ARG A 303 -17.73 2.17 7.29
CA ARG A 303 -17.72 2.84 8.60
C ARG A 303 -16.39 2.64 9.31
N MET A 304 -15.89 1.40 9.35
CA MET A 304 -14.59 1.09 9.98
C MET A 304 -13.43 1.89 9.33
N PHE A 305 -13.42 2.00 7.99
CA PHE A 305 -12.41 2.78 7.29
C PHE A 305 -12.55 4.28 7.55
N THR A 306 -13.78 4.78 7.55
CA THR A 306 -14.10 6.17 7.88
C THR A 306 -13.52 6.53 9.24
N ASP A 307 -13.81 5.71 10.26
CA ASP A 307 -13.36 5.95 11.64
C ASP A 307 -11.84 5.88 11.78
N LEU A 308 -11.20 4.85 11.21
CA LEU A 308 -9.75 4.66 11.36
C LEU A 308 -8.93 5.66 10.55
N CYS A 309 -9.31 5.97 9.31
CA CYS A 309 -8.56 6.93 8.50
C CYS A 309 -8.57 8.33 9.13
N SER A 310 -9.66 8.70 9.80
CA SER A 310 -9.79 10.00 10.46
C SER A 310 -9.46 9.97 11.95
N GLN A 311 -8.98 8.85 12.49
CA GLN A 311 -8.63 8.75 13.91
C GLN A 311 -7.38 9.62 14.22
N PRO A 312 -7.40 10.44 15.28
CA PRO A 312 -6.19 11.10 15.75
C PRO A 312 -5.13 10.09 16.18
N VAL A 313 -3.86 10.40 15.95
CA VAL A 313 -2.77 9.69 16.63
C VAL A 313 -2.71 10.17 18.06
N GLN A 314 -2.81 9.24 19.01
CA GLN A 314 -2.58 9.57 20.42
C GLN A 314 -1.09 9.91 20.57
N ALA A 315 -0.78 11.04 21.23
CA ALA A 315 0.59 11.31 21.63
C ALA A 315 1.07 10.10 22.42
N ALA A 316 2.21 9.52 22.04
CA ALA A 316 2.78 8.41 22.77
C ALA A 316 2.87 8.83 24.25
N CYS A 317 2.11 8.17 25.13
CA CYS A 317 2.37 8.28 26.56
C CYS A 317 3.85 7.94 26.72
N ALA A 318 4.66 8.93 27.12
CA ALA A 318 6.06 8.73 27.42
C ALA A 318 6.14 7.53 28.36
N ARG A 319 6.69 6.41 27.86
CA ARG A 319 7.01 5.24 28.68
C ARG A 319 8.36 5.47 29.34
#